data_AF-A0A565C0X4-F1
#
_entry.id   AF-A0A565C0X4-F1
#
_cell.length_a   1.000
_cell.length_b   1.000
_cell.length_c   1.000
_cell.angle_alpha   90.00
_cell.angle_beta   90.00
_cell.angle_gamma   90.00
#
_symmetry.space_group_name_H-M   'P 1'
#
loop_
_entity.id
_entity.type
_entity.pdbx_description
1 polymer ?
#
loop_
_entity_poly.entity_id
_entity_poly.type
_entity_poly.pdbx_seq_one_letter_code
_entity_poly.pdbx_strand_id
1 'polypeptide(L)'
;MSDPRVRSLQISDGDLEVAQLDELIKEIEQKSLFYYKEKNKSLRARYVYGTIFLIINLCAWFIRDYAQKALSLLPYVSSCGPEGSHCFSTLGVLRVSLGCFIFFLIMFLSTWNTMKLHEAQNSWHSDNWIFKFLLLVVAMVAPFFIPQLYIQIYGEIARVGAGIFLGLQLVSVIEFITWWNDYWMPHDQSKQSCSFGLVMSTVFYIGSVCGIAVMYYFYAASTACVLNIFFISWTVVLLILMILMSLHSKVNRGLQSSGIMASYIVFLCWSAIRSEPSHTKCNAHTQNDHTDWITILSFLIAIGAIVIATFSTGIDSESFRFEFRKDETKEEDNIPYSYGFFHLVFSLGAMYFAMLFISWNLAHSARKWSIDVGWTSTWVKIVNEWFAAAIYLWKLIAPIVRQPRIHEQPQPTTGEVSR
;
A
#
# COMPACT_ATOMS: atom_id res chain seq x y z
N MET A 1 84.53 -17.53 -15.69
CA MET A 1 83.91 -16.33 -16.26
C MET A 1 82.52 -16.75 -16.72
N SER A 2 81.52 -16.12 -16.11
CA SER A 2 80.10 -16.46 -16.06
C SER A 2 79.31 -15.94 -17.27
N ASP A 3 78.41 -16.74 -17.83
CA ASP A 3 77.32 -16.28 -18.71
C ASP A 3 75.97 -16.76 -18.14
N PRO A 4 75.01 -15.87 -17.81
CA PRO A 4 73.81 -16.24 -17.08
C PRO A 4 72.65 -16.63 -18.02
N ARG A 5 72.21 -17.88 -17.87
CA ARG A 5 70.82 -18.36 -17.93
C ARG A 5 69.83 -17.55 -18.79
N VAL A 6 69.59 -18.02 -20.01
CA VAL A 6 68.29 -17.88 -20.67
C VAL A 6 67.29 -18.74 -19.89
N ARG A 7 66.55 -18.13 -18.96
CA ARG A 7 65.39 -18.75 -18.31
C ARG A 7 64.23 -18.68 -19.30
N SER A 8 64.03 -19.73 -20.10
CA SER A 8 62.76 -19.95 -20.77
C SER A 8 61.69 -20.12 -19.70
N LEU A 9 60.81 -19.13 -19.55
CA LEU A 9 59.54 -19.27 -18.86
C LEU A 9 58.70 -20.27 -19.67
N GLN A 10 58.87 -21.56 -19.40
CA GLN A 10 57.83 -22.54 -19.71
C GLN A 10 56.70 -22.27 -18.72
N ILE A 11 55.74 -21.45 -19.15
CA ILE A 11 54.44 -21.35 -18.49
C ILE A 11 53.83 -22.75 -18.61
N SER A 12 53.66 -23.45 -17.49
CA SER A 12 53.01 -24.75 -17.46
C SER A 12 51.54 -24.55 -17.87
N ASP A 13 50.93 -25.51 -18.57
CA ASP A 13 49.52 -25.44 -18.98
C ASP A 13 48.59 -25.15 -17.79
N GLY A 14 48.95 -25.65 -16.59
CA GLY A 14 48.24 -25.36 -15.34
C GLY A 14 48.42 -23.92 -14.81
N ASP A 15 49.52 -23.23 -15.11
CA ASP A 15 49.70 -21.82 -14.74
C ASP A 15 48.82 -20.90 -15.62
N LEU A 16 48.54 -21.33 -16.86
CA LEU A 16 47.64 -20.63 -17.78
C LEU A 16 46.17 -20.81 -17.37
N GLU A 17 45.77 -22.01 -16.95
CA GLU A 17 44.41 -22.29 -16.44
C GLU A 17 44.12 -21.53 -15.13
N VAL A 18 45.09 -21.46 -14.21
CA VAL A 18 44.95 -20.69 -12.96
C VAL A 18 44.81 -19.19 -13.26
N ALA A 19 45.59 -18.66 -14.19
CA ALA A 19 45.48 -17.25 -14.60
C ALA A 19 44.12 -16.92 -15.24
N GLN A 20 43.57 -17.83 -16.06
CA GLN A 20 42.24 -17.67 -16.66
C GLN A 20 41.12 -17.75 -15.62
N LEU A 21 41.25 -18.64 -14.63
CA LEU A 21 40.31 -18.76 -13.52
C LEU A 21 40.32 -17.50 -12.65
N ASP A 22 41.49 -16.94 -12.34
CA ASP A 22 41.63 -15.69 -11.60
C ASP A 22 41.01 -14.49 -12.34
N GLU A 23 41.13 -14.44 -13.67
CA GLU A 23 40.51 -13.41 -14.49
C GLU A 23 38.98 -13.54 -14.51
N LEU A 24 38.46 -14.76 -14.63
CA LEU A 24 37.02 -15.04 -14.56
C LEU A 24 36.43 -14.68 -13.18
N ILE A 25 37.13 -15.02 -12.09
CA ILE A 25 36.73 -14.67 -10.73
C ILE A 25 36.64 -13.15 -10.57
N LYS A 26 37.65 -12.41 -11.06
CA LYS A 26 37.64 -10.93 -11.03
C LYS A 26 36.47 -10.36 -11.83
N GLU A 27 36.15 -10.93 -13.00
CA GLU A 27 35.02 -10.47 -13.80
C GLU A 27 33.67 -10.69 -13.07
N ILE A 28 33.51 -11.84 -12.41
CA ILE A 28 32.33 -12.16 -11.60
C ILE A 28 32.20 -11.21 -10.41
N GLU A 29 33.29 -10.98 -9.66
CA GLU A 29 33.32 -10.03 -8.54
C GLU A 29 33.00 -8.60 -8.98
N GLN A 30 33.50 -8.17 -10.14
CA GLN A 30 33.23 -6.85 -10.66
C GLN A 30 31.76 -6.70 -11.10
N LYS A 31 31.17 -7.73 -11.71
CA LYS A 31 29.73 -7.76 -12.06
C LYS A 31 28.85 -7.77 -10.81
N SER A 32 29.15 -8.58 -9.81
CA SER A 32 28.37 -8.63 -8.56
C SER A 32 28.44 -7.31 -7.80
N LEU A 33 29.62 -6.66 -7.76
CA LEU A 33 29.77 -5.32 -7.18
C LEU A 33 28.97 -4.27 -7.94
N PHE A 34 28.94 -4.34 -9.28
CA PHE A 34 28.11 -3.46 -10.11
C PHE A 34 26.63 -3.64 -9.79
N TYR A 35 26.11 -4.87 -9.76
CA TYR A 35 24.71 -5.15 -9.43
C TYR A 35 24.36 -4.71 -8.01
N TYR A 36 25.25 -4.95 -7.03
CA TYR A 36 25.07 -4.48 -5.66
C TYR A 36 24.94 -2.95 -5.58
N LYS A 37 25.78 -2.21 -6.32
CA LYS A 37 25.74 -0.75 -6.36
C LYS A 37 24.46 -0.23 -7.01
N GLU A 38 24.06 -0.78 -8.16
CA GLU A 38 22.85 -0.37 -8.86
C GLU A 38 21.57 -0.70 -8.08
N LYS A 39 21.53 -1.88 -7.44
CA LYS A 39 20.45 -2.25 -6.53
C LYS A 39 20.32 -1.25 -5.38
N ASN A 40 21.43 -0.86 -4.75
CA ASN A 40 21.42 0.12 -3.67
C ASN A 40 20.97 1.51 -4.12
N LYS A 41 21.32 1.94 -5.34
CA LYS A 41 20.79 3.19 -5.92
C LYS A 41 19.28 3.12 -6.09
N SER A 42 18.76 2.04 -6.67
CA SER A 42 17.31 1.83 -6.83
C SER A 42 16.57 1.81 -5.49
N LEU A 43 17.14 1.16 -4.48
CA LEU A 43 16.60 1.14 -3.11
C LEU A 43 16.64 2.51 -2.41
N ARG A 44 17.54 3.42 -2.80
CA ARG A 44 17.53 4.81 -2.35
C ARG A 44 16.49 5.63 -3.11
N ALA A 45 16.34 5.40 -4.42
CA ALA A 45 15.42 6.13 -5.28
C ALA A 45 13.97 6.06 -4.80
N ARG A 46 13.48 4.90 -4.33
CA ARG A 46 12.14 4.77 -3.75
C ARG A 46 11.87 5.76 -2.61
N TYR A 47 12.84 6.01 -1.73
CA TYR A 47 12.68 6.94 -0.61
C TYR A 47 12.64 8.40 -1.08
N VAL A 48 13.35 8.72 -2.17
CA VAL A 48 13.26 10.02 -2.82
C VAL A 48 11.87 10.22 -3.40
N TYR A 49 11.31 9.23 -4.12
CA TYR A 49 9.92 9.28 -4.61
C TYR A 49 8.89 9.38 -3.47
N GLY A 50 9.10 8.64 -2.37
CA GLY A 50 8.28 8.74 -1.15
C GLY A 50 8.31 10.15 -0.55
N THR A 51 9.49 10.76 -0.47
CA THR A 51 9.66 12.14 0.01
C THR A 51 8.99 13.16 -0.92
N ILE A 52 9.14 12.99 -2.25
CA ILE A 52 8.45 13.82 -3.25
C ILE A 52 6.94 13.75 -3.04
N PHE A 53 6.39 12.54 -2.89
CA PHE A 53 4.97 12.33 -2.67
C PHE A 53 4.48 12.98 -1.37
N LEU A 54 5.26 12.89 -0.28
CA LEU A 54 4.96 13.60 0.98
C LEU A 54 4.92 15.12 0.79
N ILE A 55 5.92 15.70 0.12
CA ILE A 55 5.96 17.14 -0.16
C ILE A 55 4.74 17.57 -0.97
N ILE A 56 4.36 16.80 -1.99
CA ILE A 56 3.16 17.08 -2.80
C ILE A 56 1.88 17.04 -1.95
N ASN A 57 1.75 16.07 -1.04
CA ASN A 57 0.61 16.00 -0.12
C ASN A 57 0.55 17.24 0.80
N LEU A 58 1.70 17.69 1.33
CA LEU A 58 1.78 18.91 2.12
C LEU A 58 1.44 20.16 1.30
N CYS A 59 1.88 20.23 0.04
CA CYS A 59 1.51 21.29 -0.89
C CYS A 59 0.00 21.29 -1.19
N ALA A 60 -0.59 20.11 -1.42
CA ALA A 60 -2.03 19.97 -1.62
C ALA A 60 -2.81 20.47 -0.40
N TRP A 61 -2.34 20.15 0.80
CA TRP A 61 -2.94 20.61 2.05
C TRP A 61 -2.83 22.14 2.17
N PHE A 62 -1.65 22.69 1.95
CA PHE A 62 -1.43 24.13 2.00
C PHE A 62 -2.34 24.87 1.02
N ILE A 63 -2.46 24.36 -0.21
CA ILE A 63 -3.37 24.93 -1.22
C ILE A 63 -4.82 24.84 -0.75
N ARG A 64 -5.25 23.69 -0.23
CA ARG A 64 -6.63 23.49 0.23
C ARG A 64 -7.04 24.47 1.34
N ASP A 65 -6.19 24.67 2.33
CA ASP A 65 -6.52 25.38 3.57
C ASP A 65 -6.10 26.86 3.56
N TYR A 66 -5.13 27.26 2.72
CA TYR A 66 -4.52 28.60 2.76
C TYR A 66 -4.46 29.33 1.40
N ALA A 67 -4.70 28.68 0.26
CA ALA A 67 -4.56 29.31 -1.06
C ALA A 67 -5.42 30.58 -1.21
N GLN A 68 -6.63 30.61 -0.66
CA GLN A 68 -7.51 31.78 -0.78
C GLN A 68 -6.87 33.07 -0.22
N LYS A 69 -6.12 32.97 0.89
CA LYS A 69 -5.44 34.13 1.49
C LYS A 69 -4.17 34.51 0.74
N ALA A 70 -3.49 33.53 0.14
CA ALA A 70 -2.23 33.71 -0.55
C ALA A 70 -2.37 34.15 -2.02
N LEU A 71 -3.44 33.70 -2.71
CA LEU A 71 -3.67 33.95 -4.15
C LEU A 71 -4.68 35.08 -4.44
N SER A 72 -5.17 35.80 -3.43
CA SER A 72 -6.03 36.98 -3.60
C SER A 72 -5.37 38.12 -4.41
N LEU A 73 -4.07 38.02 -4.68
CA LEU A 73 -3.27 38.98 -5.45
C LEU A 73 -3.18 38.69 -6.96
N LEU A 74 -3.67 37.54 -7.45
CA LEU A 74 -3.59 37.17 -8.87
C LEU A 74 -4.93 37.43 -9.60
N PRO A 75 -5.00 38.38 -10.56
CA PRO A 75 -6.24 38.74 -11.25
C PRO A 75 -6.82 37.64 -12.17
N TYR A 76 -6.02 36.62 -12.49
CA TYR A 76 -6.35 35.59 -13.48
C TYR A 76 -7.22 34.44 -12.92
N VAL A 77 -7.70 34.53 -11.68
CA VAL A 77 -8.40 33.43 -10.99
C VAL A 77 -9.87 33.78 -10.69
N SER A 78 -10.56 34.40 -11.64
CA SER A 78 -11.97 34.82 -11.55
C SER A 78 -12.97 33.80 -12.11
N SER A 79 -12.70 32.50 -12.04
CA SER A 79 -13.63 31.44 -12.52
C SER A 79 -14.55 30.87 -11.45
N CYS A 80 -14.37 31.26 -10.19
CA CYS A 80 -15.26 30.87 -9.10
C CYS A 80 -16.12 32.10 -8.79
N GLY A 81 -17.43 32.04 -9.07
CA GLY A 81 -18.36 33.17 -8.88
C GLY A 81 -18.47 33.67 -7.42
N PRO A 82 -19.53 34.40 -7.04
CA PRO A 82 -19.62 35.06 -5.73
C PRO A 82 -19.58 34.13 -4.50
N GLU A 83 -19.71 32.80 -4.67
CA GLU A 83 -19.48 31.77 -3.63
C GLU A 83 -18.07 31.14 -3.66
N GLY A 84 -17.09 31.87 -4.21
CA GLY A 84 -15.83 31.32 -4.73
C GLY A 84 -14.84 30.69 -3.75
N SER A 85 -15.09 30.65 -2.44
CA SER A 85 -14.16 30.04 -1.46
C SER A 85 -14.06 28.51 -1.59
N HIS A 86 -15.18 27.83 -1.78
CA HIS A 86 -15.25 26.36 -1.88
C HIS A 86 -14.57 25.80 -3.13
N CYS A 87 -14.58 26.61 -4.19
CA CYS A 87 -14.04 26.29 -5.51
C CYS A 87 -12.50 26.23 -5.52
N PHE A 88 -11.82 27.09 -4.74
CA PHE A 88 -10.36 27.07 -4.64
C PHE A 88 -9.83 25.85 -3.87
N SER A 89 -10.51 25.43 -2.80
CA SER A 89 -10.05 24.32 -1.97
C SER A 89 -10.12 22.99 -2.71
N THR A 90 -11.29 22.60 -3.23
CA THR A 90 -11.48 21.31 -3.91
C THR A 90 -10.72 21.24 -5.24
N LEU A 91 -10.85 22.27 -6.10
CA LEU A 91 -10.17 22.24 -7.40
C LEU A 91 -8.66 22.42 -7.27
N GLY A 92 -8.18 23.13 -6.25
CA GLY A 92 -6.75 23.26 -5.96
C GLY A 92 -6.11 21.91 -5.65
N VAL A 93 -6.73 21.12 -4.76
CA VAL A 93 -6.30 19.75 -4.45
C VAL A 93 -6.32 18.86 -5.69
N LEU A 94 -7.40 18.92 -6.48
CA LEU A 94 -7.53 18.11 -7.70
C LEU A 94 -6.46 18.45 -8.74
N ARG A 95 -6.06 19.72 -8.88
CA ARG A 95 -4.97 20.12 -9.80
C ARG A 95 -3.61 19.60 -9.34
N VAL A 96 -3.29 19.73 -8.06
CA VAL A 96 -2.05 19.21 -7.46
C VAL A 96 -2.00 17.68 -7.61
N SER A 97 -3.12 17.02 -7.34
CA SER A 97 -3.29 15.58 -7.54
C SER A 97 -3.10 15.18 -9.01
N LEU A 98 -3.72 15.89 -9.96
CA LEU A 98 -3.58 15.61 -11.38
C LEU A 98 -2.11 15.71 -11.84
N GLY A 99 -1.38 16.72 -11.35
CA GLY A 99 0.04 16.87 -11.68
C GLY A 99 0.88 15.72 -11.12
N CYS A 100 0.62 15.32 -9.88
CA CYS A 100 1.24 14.17 -9.24
C CYS A 100 0.95 12.86 -10.00
N PHE A 101 -0.33 12.66 -10.36
CA PHE A 101 -0.78 11.52 -11.17
C PHE A 101 -0.05 11.47 -12.50
N ILE A 102 0.01 12.58 -13.25
CA ILE A 102 0.71 12.65 -14.55
C ILE A 102 2.20 12.32 -14.39
N PHE A 103 2.87 12.89 -13.39
CA PHE A 103 4.28 12.61 -13.14
C PHE A 103 4.54 11.11 -12.92
N PHE A 104 3.81 10.49 -11.98
CA PHE A 104 3.97 9.06 -11.68
C PHE A 104 3.48 8.16 -12.81
N LEU A 105 2.47 8.58 -13.58
CA LEU A 105 2.02 7.85 -14.77
C LEU A 105 3.08 7.85 -15.88
N ILE A 106 3.78 8.97 -16.11
CA ILE A 106 4.88 9.01 -17.08
C ILE A 106 6.02 8.11 -16.61
N MET A 107 6.36 8.17 -15.31
CA MET A 107 7.36 7.27 -14.72
C MET A 107 6.95 5.80 -14.88
N PHE A 108 5.68 5.48 -14.65
CA PHE A 108 5.10 4.16 -14.88
C PHE A 108 5.29 3.69 -16.33
N LEU A 109 4.83 4.48 -17.32
CA LEU A 109 4.92 4.12 -18.74
C LEU A 109 6.38 3.94 -19.18
N SER A 110 7.30 4.74 -18.65
CA SER A 110 8.73 4.62 -18.96
C SER A 110 9.45 3.44 -18.30
N THR A 111 8.84 2.78 -17.30
CA THR A 111 9.49 1.71 -16.49
C THR A 111 8.67 0.43 -16.38
N TRP A 112 7.54 0.31 -17.10
CA TRP A 112 6.60 -0.81 -16.98
C TRP A 112 7.21 -2.18 -17.30
N ASN A 113 8.17 -2.24 -18.24
CA ASN A 113 8.77 -3.50 -18.69
C ASN A 113 10.19 -3.74 -18.17
N THR A 114 10.59 -3.07 -17.09
CA THR A 114 11.94 -3.25 -16.54
C THR A 114 12.04 -4.53 -15.73
N MET A 115 13.02 -5.38 -16.03
CA MET A 115 13.26 -6.62 -15.30
C MET A 115 14.69 -6.70 -14.73
N LYS A 116 15.68 -6.17 -15.45
CA LYS A 116 17.10 -6.27 -15.08
C LYS A 116 17.72 -4.92 -14.71
N LEU A 117 18.76 -4.97 -13.86
CA LEU A 117 19.49 -3.80 -13.35
C LEU A 117 20.37 -3.10 -14.40
N HIS A 118 20.81 -3.81 -15.45
CA HIS A 118 21.65 -3.24 -16.50
C HIS A 118 20.85 -2.49 -17.58
N GLU A 119 19.53 -2.56 -17.56
CA GLU A 119 18.66 -1.89 -18.53
C GLU A 119 18.69 -0.35 -18.35
N ALA A 120 18.54 0.38 -19.46
CA ALA A 120 18.53 1.85 -19.47
C ALA A 120 17.41 2.42 -18.57
N GLN A 121 16.30 1.70 -18.44
CA GLN A 121 15.17 2.05 -17.59
C GLN A 121 15.54 2.05 -16.10
N ASN A 122 16.50 1.23 -15.64
CA ASN A 122 17.00 1.32 -14.27
C ASN A 122 17.74 2.65 -14.05
N SER A 123 18.59 3.06 -14.99
CA SER A 123 19.27 4.37 -14.89
C SER A 123 18.28 5.52 -14.96
N TRP A 124 17.26 5.44 -15.83
CA TRP A 124 16.14 6.38 -15.82
C TRP A 124 15.44 6.37 -14.46
N HIS A 125 15.12 5.23 -13.85
CA HIS A 125 14.46 5.16 -12.54
C HIS A 125 15.32 5.73 -11.40
N SER A 126 16.62 5.44 -11.39
CA SER A 126 17.51 5.63 -10.23
C SER A 126 18.37 6.89 -10.26
N ASP A 127 18.77 7.37 -11.45
CA ASP A 127 19.84 8.38 -11.57
C ASP A 127 19.38 9.76 -12.06
N ASN A 128 18.67 9.86 -13.20
CA ASN A 128 18.45 11.12 -13.93
C ASN A 128 17.50 12.14 -13.24
N TRP A 129 17.86 12.63 -12.05
CA TRP A 129 17.02 13.46 -11.19
C TRP A 129 16.74 14.86 -11.74
N ILE A 130 17.68 15.47 -12.47
CA ILE A 130 17.49 16.81 -13.05
C ILE A 130 16.30 16.80 -14.02
N PHE A 131 16.27 15.84 -14.93
CA PHE A 131 15.18 15.69 -15.90
C PHE A 131 13.85 15.34 -15.22
N LYS A 132 13.88 14.48 -14.19
CA LYS A 132 12.67 14.15 -13.41
C LYS A 132 12.13 15.34 -12.64
N PHE A 133 13.01 16.16 -12.07
CA PHE A 133 12.57 17.35 -11.33
C PHE A 133 11.95 18.37 -12.28
N LEU A 134 12.55 18.57 -13.46
CA LEU A 134 11.94 19.39 -14.52
C LEU A 134 10.58 18.85 -14.94
N LEU A 135 10.49 17.53 -15.20
CA LEU A 135 9.24 16.85 -15.53
C LEU A 135 8.19 17.02 -14.43
N LEU A 136 8.58 16.89 -13.16
CA LEU A 136 7.72 17.08 -12.00
C LEU A 136 7.19 18.52 -11.96
N VAL A 137 8.05 19.52 -12.07
CA VAL A 137 7.63 20.93 -12.07
C VAL A 137 6.63 21.21 -13.19
N VAL A 138 6.92 20.75 -14.41
CA VAL A 138 6.01 20.89 -15.55
C VAL A 138 4.67 20.19 -15.29
N ALA A 139 4.71 18.94 -14.80
CA ALA A 139 3.50 18.19 -14.48
C ALA A 139 2.69 18.84 -13.35
N MET A 140 3.32 19.46 -12.35
CA MET A 140 2.63 20.17 -11.27
C MET A 140 2.02 21.50 -11.72
N VAL A 141 2.65 22.20 -12.66
CA VAL A 141 2.22 23.52 -13.14
C VAL A 141 1.14 23.41 -14.23
N ALA A 142 1.24 22.42 -15.13
CA ALA A 142 0.31 22.27 -16.26
C ALA A 142 -1.19 22.22 -15.87
N PRO A 143 -1.62 21.49 -14.81
CA PRO A 143 -3.02 21.44 -14.37
C PRO A 143 -3.64 22.79 -14.00
N PHE A 144 -2.83 23.80 -13.68
CA PHE A 144 -3.33 25.14 -13.35
C PHE A 144 -3.82 25.92 -14.58
N PHE A 145 -3.42 25.51 -15.79
CA PHE A 145 -3.92 26.08 -17.04
C PHE A 145 -5.17 25.35 -17.58
N ILE A 146 -5.56 24.23 -16.95
CA ILE A 146 -6.71 23.42 -17.38
C ILE A 146 -8.03 24.04 -16.86
N PRO A 147 -9.04 24.23 -17.73
CA PRO A 147 -10.35 24.72 -17.33
C PRO A 147 -11.03 23.85 -16.26
N GLN A 148 -11.85 24.48 -15.42
CA GLN A 148 -12.52 23.83 -14.28
C GLN A 148 -13.32 22.58 -14.66
N LEU A 149 -14.01 22.60 -15.81
CA LEU A 149 -14.83 21.48 -16.27
C LEU A 149 -14.01 20.19 -16.37
N TYR A 150 -12.81 20.25 -16.94
CA TYR A 150 -11.94 19.07 -17.08
C TYR A 150 -11.36 18.61 -15.73
N ILE A 151 -11.12 19.53 -14.80
CA ILE A 151 -10.68 19.18 -13.44
C ILE A 151 -11.79 18.45 -12.66
N GLN A 152 -13.05 18.82 -12.87
CA GLN A 152 -14.18 18.10 -12.27
C GLN A 152 -14.33 16.70 -12.87
N ILE A 153 -14.19 16.55 -14.19
CA ILE A 153 -14.14 15.23 -14.86
C ILE A 153 -13.00 14.38 -14.28
N TYR A 154 -11.81 14.97 -14.11
CA TYR A 154 -10.69 14.29 -13.44
C TYR A 154 -11.05 13.87 -12.02
N GLY A 155 -11.77 14.69 -11.24
CA GLY A 155 -12.18 14.32 -9.90
C GLY A 155 -13.10 13.08 -9.86
N GLU A 156 -13.98 12.91 -10.85
CA GLU A 156 -14.79 11.69 -11.00
C GLU A 156 -13.93 10.47 -11.38
N ILE A 157 -12.96 10.63 -12.29
CA ILE A 157 -11.99 9.59 -12.63
C ILE A 157 -11.14 9.21 -11.42
N ALA A 158 -10.70 10.20 -10.65
CA ALA A 158 -9.90 10.03 -9.44
C ALA A 158 -10.68 9.28 -8.37
N ARG A 159 -12.02 9.41 -8.30
CA ARG A 159 -12.85 8.60 -7.41
C ARG A 159 -12.74 7.10 -7.73
N VAL A 160 -12.77 6.75 -9.01
CA VAL A 160 -12.60 5.35 -9.46
C VAL A 160 -11.17 4.88 -9.18
N GLY A 161 -10.16 5.68 -9.55
CA GLY A 161 -8.76 5.35 -9.30
C GLY A 161 -8.41 5.18 -7.81
N ALA A 162 -9.01 5.99 -6.95
CA ALA A 162 -8.91 5.85 -5.49
C ALA A 162 -9.52 4.53 -5.00
N GLY A 163 -10.63 4.08 -5.60
CA GLY A 163 -11.19 2.75 -5.34
C GLY A 163 -10.25 1.61 -5.72
N ILE A 164 -9.60 1.71 -6.89
CA ILE A 164 -8.57 0.74 -7.32
C ILE A 164 -7.39 0.73 -6.34
N PHE A 165 -6.92 1.91 -5.93
CA PHE A 165 -5.86 2.05 -4.93
C PHE A 165 -6.22 1.34 -3.62
N LEU A 166 -7.43 1.55 -3.10
CA LEU A 166 -7.90 0.90 -1.88
C LEU A 166 -7.90 -0.63 -2.01
N GLY A 167 -8.30 -1.17 -3.17
CA GLY A 167 -8.23 -2.61 -3.44
C GLY A 167 -6.80 -3.15 -3.43
N LEU A 168 -5.85 -2.46 -4.07
CA LEU A 168 -4.44 -2.84 -4.07
C LEU A 168 -3.83 -2.75 -2.66
N GLN A 169 -4.10 -1.65 -1.96
CA GLN A 169 -3.65 -1.44 -0.58
C GLN A 169 -4.20 -2.54 0.33
N LEU A 170 -5.47 -2.92 0.16
CA LEU A 170 -6.10 -3.96 0.96
C LEU A 170 -5.45 -5.33 0.76
N VAL A 171 -5.17 -5.72 -0.48
CA VAL A 171 -4.43 -6.97 -0.77
C VAL A 171 -3.06 -6.93 -0.09
N SER A 172 -2.34 -5.82 -0.20
CA SER A 172 -1.03 -5.63 0.44
C SER A 172 -1.10 -5.73 1.97
N VAL A 173 -2.12 -5.12 2.60
CA VAL A 173 -2.32 -5.22 4.05
C VAL A 173 -2.62 -6.65 4.48
N ILE A 174 -3.44 -7.39 3.72
CA ILE A 174 -3.75 -8.80 4.03
C ILE A 174 -2.50 -9.67 3.90
N GLU A 175 -1.69 -9.48 2.86
CA GLU A 175 -0.40 -10.19 2.70
C GLU A 175 0.58 -9.85 3.82
N PHE A 176 0.63 -8.58 4.23
CA PHE A 176 1.40 -8.16 5.39
C PHE A 176 0.91 -8.83 6.68
N ILE A 177 -0.42 -8.95 6.88
CA ILE A 177 -1.00 -9.67 8.02
C ILE A 177 -0.63 -11.16 7.99
N THR A 178 -0.64 -11.81 6.82
CA THR A 178 -0.23 -13.22 6.72
C THR A 178 1.26 -13.40 6.92
N TRP A 179 2.10 -12.51 6.38
CA TRP A 179 3.53 -12.49 6.65
C TRP A 179 3.82 -12.26 8.14
N TRP A 180 3.10 -11.33 8.78
CA TRP A 180 3.19 -11.09 10.22
C TRP A 180 2.82 -12.39 10.95
N ASN A 181 1.71 -13.02 10.63
CA ASN A 181 1.32 -14.29 11.25
C ASN A 181 2.42 -15.35 11.15
N ASP A 182 3.01 -15.54 9.98
CA ASP A 182 4.03 -16.57 9.74
C ASP A 182 5.37 -16.24 10.41
N TYR A 183 5.69 -14.95 10.58
CA TYR A 183 6.88 -14.51 11.31
C TYR A 183 6.81 -14.89 12.81
N TRP A 184 5.64 -14.75 13.44
CA TRP A 184 5.46 -15.09 14.85
C TRP A 184 5.13 -16.56 15.07
N MET A 185 4.62 -17.26 14.06
CA MET A 185 4.43 -18.71 14.05
C MET A 185 5.15 -19.38 12.87
N PRO A 186 6.49 -19.55 12.96
CA PRO A 186 7.23 -20.30 11.96
C PRO A 186 6.76 -21.75 11.90
N HIS A 187 6.83 -22.37 10.72
CA HIS A 187 6.42 -23.76 10.51
C HIS A 187 7.31 -24.78 11.25
N ASP A 188 8.50 -24.39 11.71
CA ASP A 188 9.35 -25.19 12.59
C ASP A 188 8.78 -25.20 14.01
N GLN A 189 7.98 -26.23 14.28
CA GLN A 189 7.16 -26.36 15.47
C GLN A 189 7.99 -26.60 16.74
N SER A 190 8.42 -25.53 17.40
CA SER A 190 8.73 -25.58 18.83
C SER A 190 7.44 -25.46 19.65
N LYS A 191 7.31 -26.22 20.74
CA LYS A 191 6.16 -26.09 21.69
C LYS A 191 6.00 -24.66 22.23
N GLN A 192 7.11 -23.92 22.32
CA GLN A 192 7.15 -22.53 22.79
C GLN A 192 6.54 -21.55 21.77
N SER A 193 6.80 -21.74 20.47
CA SER A 193 6.23 -20.92 19.39
C SER A 193 4.71 -21.06 19.28
N CYS A 194 4.17 -22.28 19.47
CA CYS A 194 2.73 -22.53 19.46
C CYS A 194 2.01 -21.86 20.64
N SER A 195 2.59 -21.94 21.84
CA SER A 195 2.05 -21.27 23.04
C SER A 195 2.03 -19.75 22.87
N PHE A 196 3.11 -19.17 22.34
CA PHE A 196 3.19 -17.74 22.08
C PHE A 196 2.16 -17.26 21.05
N GLY A 197 1.97 -18.01 19.96
CA GLY A 197 0.98 -17.67 18.94
C GLY A 197 -0.47 -17.67 19.45
N LEU A 198 -0.82 -18.63 20.29
CA LEU A 198 -2.14 -18.70 20.94
C LEU A 198 -2.37 -17.52 21.89
N VAL A 199 -1.37 -17.12 22.67
CA VAL A 199 -1.45 -15.94 23.55
C VAL A 199 -1.69 -14.68 22.73
N MET A 200 -0.90 -14.45 21.68
CA MET A 200 -1.05 -13.28 20.82
C MET A 200 -2.41 -13.25 20.11
N SER A 201 -2.86 -14.39 19.58
CA SER A 201 -4.20 -14.53 19.01
C SER A 201 -5.29 -14.11 19.99
N THR A 202 -5.17 -14.56 21.25
CA THR A 202 -6.14 -14.26 22.30
C THR A 202 -6.17 -12.76 22.60
N VAL A 203 -5.01 -12.11 22.66
CA VAL A 203 -4.90 -10.65 22.86
C VAL A 203 -5.61 -9.87 21.75
N PHE A 204 -5.40 -10.24 20.47
CA PHE A 204 -6.07 -9.58 19.35
C PHE A 204 -7.60 -9.77 19.38
N TYR A 205 -8.09 -10.96 19.77
CA TYR A 205 -9.52 -11.19 19.93
C TYR A 205 -10.13 -10.39 21.07
N ILE A 206 -9.48 -10.36 22.24
CA ILE A 206 -9.91 -9.53 23.38
C ILE A 206 -9.95 -8.06 22.97
N GLY A 207 -8.89 -7.57 22.30
CA GLY A 207 -8.85 -6.21 21.77
C GLY A 207 -10.01 -5.90 20.80
N SER A 208 -10.34 -6.83 19.91
CA SER A 208 -11.44 -6.70 18.95
C SER A 208 -12.80 -6.62 19.66
N VAL A 209 -13.05 -7.49 20.65
CA VAL A 209 -14.29 -7.49 21.44
C VAL A 209 -14.41 -6.21 22.27
N CYS A 210 -13.33 -5.77 22.92
CA CYS A 210 -13.29 -4.49 23.64
C CYS A 210 -13.57 -3.32 22.70
N GLY A 211 -12.98 -3.31 21.49
CA GLY A 211 -13.25 -2.29 20.47
C GLY A 211 -14.72 -2.22 20.07
N ILE A 212 -15.37 -3.37 19.88
CA ILE A 212 -16.82 -3.45 19.57
C ILE A 212 -17.66 -2.91 20.73
N ALA A 213 -17.35 -3.31 21.97
CA ALA A 213 -18.07 -2.84 23.15
C ALA A 213 -17.97 -1.31 23.31
N VAL A 214 -16.76 -0.77 23.15
CA VAL A 214 -16.50 0.68 23.15
C VAL A 214 -17.28 1.37 22.03
N MET A 215 -17.32 0.78 20.82
CA MET A 215 -18.09 1.36 19.71
C MET A 215 -19.59 1.41 20.00
N TYR A 216 -20.16 0.34 20.55
CA TYR A 216 -21.58 0.33 20.94
C TYR A 216 -21.88 1.40 22.00
N TYR A 217 -21.01 1.52 22.99
CA TYR A 217 -21.18 2.48 24.08
C TYR A 217 -21.12 3.94 23.61
N PHE A 218 -20.15 4.30 22.76
CA PHE A 218 -19.96 5.70 22.35
C PHE A 218 -20.79 6.11 21.12
N TYR A 219 -21.02 5.21 20.17
CA TYR A 219 -21.59 5.58 18.86
C TYR A 219 -22.98 4.99 18.59
N ALA A 220 -23.48 4.10 19.46
CA ALA A 220 -24.76 3.40 19.29
C ALA A 220 -25.62 3.34 20.57
N ALA A 221 -25.37 4.22 21.56
CA ALA A 221 -26.11 4.24 22.82
C ALA A 221 -27.60 4.59 22.69
N SER A 222 -28.00 5.24 21.60
CA SER A 222 -29.40 5.63 21.34
C SER A 222 -29.98 4.83 20.17
N THR A 223 -31.25 4.45 20.28
CA THR A 223 -32.03 3.81 19.20
C THR A 223 -32.19 4.70 17.95
N ALA A 224 -31.91 6.00 18.07
CA ALA A 224 -31.86 6.91 16.93
C ALA A 224 -30.65 6.65 16.01
N CYS A 225 -29.62 5.94 16.49
CA CYS A 225 -28.36 5.69 15.77
C CYS A 225 -28.39 4.40 14.94
N VAL A 226 -29.47 4.20 14.17
CA VAL A 226 -29.76 2.95 13.45
C VAL A 226 -28.61 2.54 12.53
N LEU A 227 -27.99 3.49 11.83
CA LEU A 227 -26.93 3.19 10.88
C LEU A 227 -25.64 2.73 11.58
N ASN A 228 -25.26 3.37 12.68
CA ASN A 228 -24.09 2.95 13.47
C ASN A 228 -24.34 1.58 14.12
N ILE A 229 -25.56 1.33 14.63
CA ILE A 229 -25.98 0.01 15.13
C ILE A 229 -25.82 -1.04 14.02
N PHE A 230 -26.30 -0.74 12.81
CA PHE A 230 -26.18 -1.64 11.66
C PHE A 230 -24.73 -1.95 11.30
N PHE A 231 -23.88 -0.93 11.17
CA PHE A 231 -22.45 -1.12 10.84
C PHE A 231 -21.76 -2.01 11.88
N ILE A 232 -21.85 -1.67 13.17
CA ILE A 232 -21.20 -2.45 14.24
C ILE A 232 -21.77 -3.87 14.31
N SER A 233 -23.08 -4.05 14.16
CA SER A 233 -23.72 -5.37 14.15
C SER A 233 -23.21 -6.23 12.99
N TRP A 234 -23.09 -5.64 11.81
CA TRP A 234 -22.58 -6.34 10.62
C TRP A 234 -21.12 -6.72 10.77
N THR A 235 -20.28 -5.84 11.33
CA THR A 235 -18.89 -6.15 11.69
C THR A 235 -18.82 -7.37 12.62
N VAL A 236 -19.66 -7.45 13.64
CA VAL A 236 -19.75 -8.63 14.54
C VAL A 236 -20.08 -9.91 13.74
N VAL A 237 -21.03 -9.84 12.81
CA VAL A 237 -21.38 -10.98 11.94
C VAL A 237 -20.18 -11.41 11.09
N LEU A 238 -19.46 -10.47 10.48
CA LEU A 238 -18.24 -10.76 9.70
C LEU A 238 -17.16 -11.44 10.55
N LEU A 239 -16.96 -10.99 11.79
CA LEU A 239 -16.01 -11.63 12.71
C LEU A 239 -16.39 -13.07 13.05
N ILE A 240 -17.67 -13.31 13.37
CA ILE A 240 -18.16 -14.67 13.64
C ILE A 240 -17.95 -15.56 12.43
N LEU A 241 -18.28 -15.08 11.23
CA LEU A 241 -18.06 -15.83 9.98
C LEU A 241 -16.58 -16.15 9.76
N MET A 242 -15.68 -15.19 9.98
CA MET A 242 -14.24 -15.40 9.87
C MET A 242 -13.71 -16.43 10.87
N ILE A 243 -14.15 -16.38 12.13
CA ILE A 243 -13.79 -17.36 13.17
C ILE A 243 -14.24 -18.77 12.76
N LEU A 244 -15.51 -18.91 12.35
CA LEU A 244 -16.09 -20.21 11.95
C LEU A 244 -15.33 -20.81 10.76
N MET A 245 -14.99 -19.99 9.75
CA MET A 245 -14.24 -20.44 8.59
C MET A 245 -12.78 -20.79 8.93
N SER A 246 -12.12 -20.02 9.79
CA SER A 246 -10.75 -20.31 10.23
C SER A 246 -10.62 -21.59 11.06
N LEU A 247 -11.65 -21.93 11.85
CA LEU A 247 -11.73 -23.17 12.63
C LEU A 247 -12.20 -24.39 11.82
N HIS A 248 -12.67 -24.18 10.59
CA HIS A 248 -13.17 -25.28 9.77
C HIS A 248 -12.05 -26.28 9.48
N SER A 249 -12.34 -27.57 9.70
CA SER A 249 -11.36 -28.66 9.67
C SER A 249 -10.57 -28.77 8.36
N LYS A 250 -11.15 -28.35 7.23
CA LYS A 250 -10.47 -28.33 5.92
C LYS A 250 -9.54 -27.13 5.69
N VAL A 251 -9.71 -26.04 6.45
CA VAL A 251 -8.92 -24.79 6.31
C VAL A 251 -7.74 -24.81 7.29
N ASN A 252 -8.01 -25.15 8.55
CA ASN A 252 -7.08 -25.30 9.67
C ASN A 252 -5.83 -24.38 9.66
N ARG A 253 -6.01 -23.07 9.35
CA ARG A 253 -4.94 -22.07 9.25
C ARG A 253 -4.52 -21.44 10.59
N GLY A 254 -4.91 -22.05 11.71
CA GLY A 254 -4.63 -21.54 13.05
C GLY A 254 -5.45 -20.30 13.41
N LEU A 255 -5.68 -20.10 14.71
CA LEU A 255 -6.55 -19.03 15.23
C LEU A 255 -5.94 -17.63 15.13
N GLN A 256 -4.60 -17.51 15.02
CA GLN A 256 -3.90 -16.22 15.12
C GLN A 256 -4.10 -15.29 13.91
N SER A 257 -4.06 -15.82 12.69
CA SER A 257 -4.30 -15.02 11.46
C SER A 257 -5.69 -14.37 11.49
N SER A 258 -6.68 -15.09 11.99
CA SER A 258 -8.05 -14.61 12.15
C SER A 258 -8.20 -13.54 13.24
N GLY A 259 -7.40 -13.60 14.31
CA GLY A 259 -7.39 -12.57 15.36
C GLY A 259 -6.84 -11.23 14.89
N ILE A 260 -5.71 -11.23 14.17
CA ILE A 260 -5.13 -9.99 13.60
C ILE A 260 -6.09 -9.37 12.59
N MET A 261 -6.68 -10.20 11.71
CA MET A 261 -7.68 -9.73 10.74
C MET A 261 -8.93 -9.19 11.45
N ALA A 262 -9.37 -9.82 12.55
CA ALA A 262 -10.50 -9.32 13.34
C ALA A 262 -10.25 -7.90 13.88
N SER A 263 -9.04 -7.66 14.41
CA SER A 263 -8.66 -6.32 14.89
C SER A 263 -8.63 -5.30 13.75
N TYR A 264 -8.17 -5.70 12.56
CA TYR A 264 -8.17 -4.83 11.38
C TYR A 264 -9.59 -4.44 10.92
N ILE A 265 -10.50 -5.42 10.85
CA ILE A 265 -11.91 -5.19 10.49
C ILE A 265 -12.60 -4.27 11.50
N VAL A 266 -12.39 -4.49 12.81
CA VAL A 266 -12.90 -3.59 13.86
C VAL A 266 -12.32 -2.18 13.73
N PHE A 267 -11.03 -2.05 13.41
CA PHE A 267 -10.41 -0.75 13.16
C PHE A 267 -11.01 -0.03 11.94
N LEU A 268 -11.29 -0.74 10.85
CA LEU A 268 -11.94 -0.16 9.68
C LEU A 268 -13.36 0.33 9.99
N CYS A 269 -14.16 -0.46 10.71
CA CYS A 269 -15.49 -0.04 11.19
C CYS A 269 -15.39 1.22 12.06
N TRP A 270 -14.49 1.24 13.04
CA TRP A 270 -14.27 2.39 13.90
C TRP A 270 -13.88 3.64 13.09
N SER A 271 -12.93 3.49 12.16
CA SER A 271 -12.49 4.57 11.26
C SER A 271 -13.63 5.10 10.39
N ALA A 272 -14.57 4.24 9.97
CA ALA A 272 -15.75 4.63 9.19
C ALA A 272 -16.75 5.46 10.01
N ILE A 273 -17.07 5.01 11.22
CA ILE A 273 -17.98 5.72 12.13
C ILE A 273 -17.38 7.09 12.52
N ARG A 274 -16.06 7.16 12.73
CA ARG A 274 -15.36 8.42 13.00
C ARG A 274 -15.43 9.43 11.86
N SER A 275 -15.68 8.99 10.63
CA SER A 275 -15.88 9.84 9.45
C SER A 275 -17.31 10.38 9.33
N GLU A 276 -18.23 9.97 10.20
CA GLU A 276 -19.61 10.49 10.22
C GLU A 276 -19.63 12.01 10.41
N PRO A 277 -20.46 12.76 9.64
CA PRO A 277 -20.54 14.21 9.79
C PRO A 277 -21.06 14.62 11.18
N SER A 278 -20.48 15.68 11.74
CA SER A 278 -20.70 16.15 13.11
C SER A 278 -22.11 16.65 13.45
N HIS A 279 -23.00 16.78 12.46
CA HIS A 279 -24.38 17.22 12.69
C HIS A 279 -25.29 16.07 13.14
N THR A 280 -24.81 14.82 13.08
CA THR A 280 -25.57 13.67 13.56
C THR A 280 -25.34 13.46 15.05
N LYS A 281 -26.43 13.27 15.82
CA LYS A 281 -26.41 13.11 17.28
C LYS A 281 -25.63 11.88 17.78
N CYS A 282 -25.23 10.99 16.89
CA CYS A 282 -24.59 9.71 17.19
C CYS A 282 -23.06 9.80 17.35
N ASN A 283 -22.45 10.85 16.79
CA ASN A 283 -21.04 11.15 16.94
C ASN A 283 -20.89 12.51 17.63
N ALA A 284 -21.33 12.57 18.89
CA ALA A 284 -21.23 13.78 19.71
C ALA A 284 -19.81 13.95 20.26
N HIS A 285 -18.82 14.08 19.38
CA HIS A 285 -17.59 14.75 19.79
C HIS A 285 -17.92 16.23 19.94
N THR A 286 -17.75 16.75 21.16
CA THR A 286 -17.83 18.18 21.49
C THR A 286 -16.99 18.97 20.49
N GLN A 287 -17.67 19.65 19.57
CA GLN A 287 -17.05 20.66 18.71
C GLN A 287 -16.60 21.81 19.62
N ASN A 288 -15.34 21.78 20.03
CA ASN A 288 -14.69 23.02 20.42
C ASN A 288 -14.26 23.70 19.11
N ASP A 289 -14.77 24.91 18.86
CA ASP A 289 -14.41 25.73 17.69
C ASP A 289 -12.92 26.13 17.66
N HIS A 290 -12.15 25.76 18.69
CA HIS A 290 -10.71 25.91 18.73
C HIS A 290 -10.02 24.76 18.00
N THR A 291 -9.12 25.11 17.08
CA THR A 291 -8.22 24.14 16.47
C THR A 291 -7.22 23.67 17.52
N ASP A 292 -7.52 22.56 18.18
CA ASP A 292 -6.63 21.95 19.16
C ASP A 292 -5.36 21.42 18.47
N TRP A 293 -4.22 21.51 19.15
CA TRP A 293 -2.96 20.92 18.69
C TRP A 293 -3.10 19.42 18.37
N ILE A 294 -4.04 18.73 19.03
CA ILE A 294 -4.40 17.33 18.79
C ILE A 294 -4.99 17.14 17.38
N THR A 295 -5.81 18.07 16.89
CA THR A 295 -6.39 18.01 15.54
C THR A 295 -5.31 18.19 14.48
N ILE A 296 -4.39 19.14 14.68
CA ILE A 296 -3.24 19.37 13.80
C ILE A 296 -2.35 18.12 13.75
N LEU A 297 -2.01 17.56 14.91
CA LEU A 297 -1.20 16.36 15.01
C LEU A 297 -1.88 15.18 14.30
N SER A 298 -3.18 14.96 14.56
CA SER A 298 -3.96 13.88 13.93
C SER A 298 -4.02 14.02 12.41
N PHE A 299 -4.14 15.25 11.92
CA PHE A 299 -4.11 15.57 10.49
C PHE A 299 -2.75 15.24 9.85
N LEU A 300 -1.63 15.61 10.48
CA LEU A 300 -0.29 15.28 9.99
C LEU A 300 -0.01 13.78 10.03
N ILE A 301 -0.49 13.09 11.07
CA ILE A 301 -0.43 11.62 11.15
C ILE A 301 -1.22 11.00 9.99
N ALA A 302 -2.40 11.53 9.65
CA ALA A 302 -3.18 11.05 8.51
C ALA A 302 -2.43 11.23 7.19
N ILE A 303 -1.76 12.38 6.96
CA ILE A 303 -0.88 12.55 5.78
C ILE A 303 0.25 11.50 5.78
N GLY A 304 0.91 11.30 6.92
CA GLY A 304 1.93 10.27 7.06
C GLY A 304 1.40 8.87 6.73
N ALA A 305 0.20 8.53 7.21
CA ALA A 305 -0.45 7.26 6.93
C ALA A 305 -0.75 7.06 5.44
N ILE A 306 -1.20 8.10 4.73
CA ILE A 306 -1.42 8.06 3.26
C ILE A 306 -0.11 7.76 2.53
N VAL A 307 0.98 8.45 2.91
CA VAL A 307 2.30 8.26 2.28
C VAL A 307 2.84 6.86 2.58
N ILE A 308 2.75 6.40 3.83
CA ILE A 308 3.18 5.06 4.22
C ILE A 308 2.37 4.00 3.49
N ALA A 309 1.05 4.13 3.44
CA ALA A 309 0.18 3.20 2.72
C ALA A 309 0.51 3.12 1.23
N THR A 310 0.78 4.27 0.59
CA THR A 310 1.17 4.32 -0.82
C THR A 310 2.55 3.69 -1.03
N PHE A 311 3.52 4.02 -0.16
CA PHE A 311 4.87 3.49 -0.24
C PHE A 311 4.92 1.98 0.00
N SER A 312 4.25 1.48 1.05
CA SER A 312 4.22 0.05 1.39
C SER A 312 3.54 -0.76 0.28
N THR A 313 2.41 -0.27 -0.23
CA THR A 313 1.71 -0.93 -1.33
C THR A 313 2.57 -0.94 -2.60
N GLY A 314 3.32 0.14 -2.87
CA GLY A 314 4.17 0.23 -4.07
C GLY A 314 5.39 -0.70 -4.04
N ILE A 315 5.96 -0.97 -2.87
CA ILE A 315 7.10 -1.90 -2.74
C ILE A 315 6.66 -3.37 -2.69
N ASP A 316 5.40 -3.65 -2.36
CA ASP A 316 4.83 -4.98 -2.24
C ASP A 316 4.51 -5.63 -3.59
N SER A 317 5.30 -5.32 -4.62
CA SER A 317 5.14 -5.88 -5.97
C SER A 317 5.32 -7.41 -6.02
N GLU A 318 6.01 -7.99 -5.05
CA GLU A 318 6.25 -9.44 -4.98
C GLU A 318 4.97 -10.21 -4.68
N SER A 319 4.09 -9.68 -3.83
CA SER A 319 2.77 -10.26 -3.56
C SER A 319 1.92 -10.39 -4.83
N PHE A 320 2.02 -9.41 -5.73
CA PHE A 320 1.33 -9.44 -7.03
C PHE A 320 2.10 -10.21 -8.11
N ARG A 321 3.43 -10.31 -8.00
CA ARG A 321 4.29 -11.10 -8.91
C ARG A 321 4.17 -12.60 -8.65
N PHE A 322 4.04 -13.00 -7.38
CA PHE A 322 3.91 -14.40 -6.93
C PHE A 322 2.66 -15.09 -7.49
N GLU A 323 1.61 -14.33 -7.81
CA GLU A 323 0.38 -14.88 -8.42
C GLU A 323 0.56 -15.21 -9.92
N PHE A 324 1.50 -14.57 -10.62
CA PHE A 324 1.70 -14.72 -12.08
C PHE A 324 2.94 -15.52 -12.50
N ARG A 325 3.98 -15.66 -11.66
CA ARG A 325 5.23 -16.33 -12.06
C ARG A 325 5.89 -17.05 -10.89
N LYS A 326 5.61 -18.35 -10.79
CA LYS A 326 6.02 -19.21 -9.67
C LYS A 326 7.42 -19.85 -9.80
N ASP A 327 8.13 -19.65 -10.92
CA ASP A 327 9.23 -20.56 -11.33
C ASP A 327 10.58 -19.90 -11.67
N GLU A 328 10.79 -18.60 -11.40
CA GLU A 328 12.09 -17.95 -11.66
C GLU A 328 12.92 -17.80 -10.38
N THR A 329 14.08 -18.46 -10.33
CA THR A 329 15.11 -18.22 -9.31
C THR A 329 15.55 -16.75 -9.33
N LYS A 330 15.66 -16.11 -8.17
CA LYS A 330 16.08 -14.70 -8.06
C LYS A 330 17.55 -14.54 -8.46
N GLU A 331 17.81 -14.26 -9.74
CA GLU A 331 19.13 -13.89 -10.25
C GLU A 331 19.61 -12.55 -9.66
N GLU A 332 20.93 -12.40 -9.49
CA GLU A 332 21.54 -11.20 -8.86
C GLU A 332 21.31 -9.91 -9.65
N ASP A 333 21.11 -10.02 -10.97
CA ASP A 333 20.90 -8.89 -11.87
C ASP A 333 19.43 -8.43 -11.92
N ASN A 334 18.51 -9.12 -11.25
CA ASN A 334 17.10 -8.75 -11.19
C ASN A 334 16.88 -7.49 -10.33
N ILE A 335 15.93 -6.67 -10.74
CA ILE A 335 15.52 -5.49 -9.97
C ILE A 335 14.89 -5.89 -8.61
N PRO A 336 15.10 -5.09 -7.54
CA PRO A 336 14.66 -5.43 -6.19
C PRO A 336 13.14 -5.38 -5.97
N TYR A 337 12.41 -4.68 -6.84
CA TYR A 337 10.94 -4.57 -6.86
C TYR A 337 10.52 -4.09 -8.26
N SER A 338 9.26 -4.29 -8.66
CA SER A 338 8.78 -3.81 -9.97
C SER A 338 8.66 -2.28 -9.98
N TYR A 339 9.50 -1.62 -10.78
CA TYR A 339 9.49 -0.16 -10.91
C TYR A 339 8.18 0.36 -11.50
N GLY A 340 7.66 -0.33 -12.54
CA GLY A 340 6.34 -0.05 -13.09
C GLY A 340 5.26 -0.11 -12.02
N PHE A 341 5.11 -1.24 -11.33
CA PHE A 341 4.09 -1.38 -10.29
C PHE A 341 4.22 -0.32 -9.19
N PHE A 342 5.44 -0.03 -8.74
CA PHE A 342 5.69 1.03 -7.75
C PHE A 342 5.14 2.39 -8.21
N HIS A 343 5.46 2.81 -9.44
CA HIS A 343 4.98 4.08 -9.98
C HIS A 343 3.48 4.09 -10.27
N LEU A 344 2.90 2.95 -10.66
CA LEU A 344 1.44 2.80 -10.78
C LEU A 344 0.74 3.08 -9.46
N VAL A 345 1.22 2.45 -8.38
CA VAL A 345 0.64 2.62 -7.05
C VAL A 345 0.76 4.07 -6.59
N PHE A 346 1.87 4.76 -6.86
CA PHE A 346 1.99 6.19 -6.55
C PHE A 346 1.05 7.06 -7.39
N SER A 347 0.82 6.72 -8.66
CA SER A 347 -0.15 7.43 -9.51
C SER A 347 -1.59 7.26 -9.01
N LEU A 348 -1.98 6.04 -8.61
CA LEU A 348 -3.29 5.77 -8.01
C LEU A 348 -3.40 6.38 -6.60
N GLY A 349 -2.30 6.37 -5.85
CA GLY A 349 -2.17 7.05 -4.55
C GLY A 349 -2.38 8.56 -4.68
N ALA A 350 -1.98 9.17 -5.82
CA ALA A 350 -2.24 10.56 -6.11
C ALA A 350 -3.74 10.88 -6.22
N MET A 351 -4.51 9.98 -6.82
CA MET A 351 -5.97 10.08 -6.90
C MET A 351 -6.60 9.84 -5.52
N TYR A 352 -6.10 8.86 -4.77
CA TYR A 352 -6.59 8.52 -3.43
C TYR A 352 -6.43 9.67 -2.43
N PHE A 353 -5.24 10.27 -2.30
CA PHE A 353 -5.06 11.37 -1.35
C PHE A 353 -5.98 12.55 -1.68
N ALA A 354 -6.23 12.80 -2.98
CA ALA A 354 -7.11 13.87 -3.41
C ALA A 354 -8.54 13.64 -2.91
N MET A 355 -9.05 12.41 -3.07
CA MET A 355 -10.37 12.03 -2.56
C MET A 355 -10.46 12.18 -1.05
N LEU A 356 -9.44 11.77 -0.31
CA LEU A 356 -9.41 11.96 1.15
C LEU A 356 -9.45 13.45 1.54
N PHE A 357 -8.67 14.30 0.84
CA PHE A 357 -8.55 15.72 1.15
C PHE A 357 -9.83 16.50 0.86
N ILE A 358 -10.62 16.07 -0.13
CA ILE A 358 -11.93 16.65 -0.44
C ILE A 358 -13.09 15.87 0.21
N SER A 359 -12.79 14.89 1.07
CA SER A 359 -13.79 14.04 1.75
C SER A 359 -14.75 13.33 0.79
N TRP A 360 -14.23 12.86 -0.35
CA TRP A 360 -14.95 12.17 -1.42
C TRP A 360 -16.11 12.96 -2.02
N ASN A 361 -16.17 14.27 -1.78
CA ASN A 361 -17.22 15.15 -2.26
C ASN A 361 -16.65 16.23 -3.20
N LEU A 362 -17.13 16.24 -4.44
CA LEU A 362 -16.72 17.24 -5.43
C LEU A 362 -17.52 18.55 -5.31
N ALA A 363 -18.71 18.52 -4.72
CA ALA A 363 -19.62 19.65 -4.62
C ALA A 363 -19.37 20.52 -3.37
N HIS A 364 -18.90 19.91 -2.29
CA HIS A 364 -18.65 20.60 -1.02
C HIS A 364 -17.21 20.45 -0.59
N SER A 365 -16.60 21.53 -0.09
CA SER A 365 -15.22 21.49 0.40
C SER A 365 -15.15 20.88 1.80
N ALA A 366 -14.09 20.11 2.06
CA ALA A 366 -13.77 19.65 3.40
C ALA A 366 -13.48 20.83 4.35
N ARG A 367 -13.73 20.62 5.65
CA ARG A 367 -13.38 21.60 6.70
C ARG A 367 -11.85 21.70 6.83
N LYS A 368 -11.35 22.88 7.21
CA LYS A 368 -9.93 23.08 7.56
C LYS A 368 -9.49 22.04 8.59
N TRP A 369 -8.27 21.52 8.46
CA TRP A 369 -7.71 20.48 9.34
C TRP A 369 -8.54 19.19 9.44
N SER A 370 -9.45 18.93 8.49
CA SER A 370 -10.17 17.67 8.37
C SER A 370 -9.73 16.89 7.13
N ILE A 371 -9.76 15.57 7.23
CA ILE A 371 -9.55 14.63 6.13
C ILE A 371 -10.66 13.60 6.24
N ASP A 372 -11.30 13.29 5.11
CA ASP A 372 -12.15 12.12 5.00
C ASP A 372 -13.32 12.14 6.02
N VAL A 373 -14.03 13.29 6.09
CA VAL A 373 -15.20 13.48 6.96
C VAL A 373 -16.44 13.73 6.10
N GLY A 374 -17.43 12.85 6.20
CA GLY A 374 -18.70 12.92 5.49
C GLY A 374 -19.28 11.54 5.22
N TRP A 375 -20.57 11.49 4.87
CA TRP A 375 -21.26 10.22 4.61
C TRP A 375 -20.62 9.40 3.49
N THR A 376 -20.13 10.05 2.43
CA THR A 376 -19.44 9.35 1.34
C THR A 376 -18.17 8.65 1.85
N SER A 377 -17.39 9.34 2.68
CA SER A 377 -16.21 8.75 3.33
C SER A 377 -16.56 7.54 4.19
N THR A 378 -17.56 7.69 5.06
CA THR A 378 -18.05 6.60 5.93
C THR A 378 -18.40 5.36 5.10
N TRP A 379 -19.19 5.53 4.03
CA TRP A 379 -19.56 4.40 3.16
C TRP A 379 -18.38 3.79 2.43
N VAL A 380 -17.44 4.58 1.92
CA VAL A 380 -16.23 4.04 1.28
C VAL A 380 -15.43 3.16 2.25
N LYS A 381 -15.29 3.59 3.51
CA LYS A 381 -14.59 2.81 4.54
C LYS A 381 -15.34 1.53 4.95
N ILE A 382 -16.67 1.58 5.10
CA ILE A 382 -17.50 0.40 5.38
C ILE A 382 -17.42 -0.60 4.23
N VAL A 383 -17.51 -0.13 2.98
CA VAL A 383 -17.38 -1.00 1.81
C VAL A 383 -15.96 -1.60 1.74
N ASN A 384 -14.93 -0.83 2.07
CA ASN A 384 -13.56 -1.33 2.16
C ASN A 384 -13.39 -2.41 3.24
N GLU A 385 -14.07 -2.28 4.39
CA GLU A 385 -14.15 -3.32 5.42
C GLU A 385 -14.80 -4.61 4.89
N TRP A 386 -15.90 -4.50 4.15
CA TRP A 386 -16.57 -5.67 3.59
C TRP A 386 -15.69 -6.38 2.55
N PHE A 387 -15.01 -5.62 1.69
CA PHE A 387 -14.02 -6.17 0.76
C PHE A 387 -12.86 -6.84 1.50
N ALA A 388 -12.40 -6.26 2.61
CA ALA A 388 -11.33 -6.84 3.42
C ALA A 388 -11.73 -8.22 3.96
N ALA A 389 -12.92 -8.32 4.55
CA ALA A 389 -13.46 -9.58 5.02
C ALA A 389 -13.64 -10.58 3.87
N ALA A 390 -14.20 -10.14 2.74
CA ALA A 390 -14.43 -11.00 1.58
C ALA A 390 -13.13 -11.56 0.98
N ILE A 391 -12.10 -10.73 0.79
CA ILE A 391 -10.79 -11.18 0.26
C ILE A 391 -10.13 -12.14 1.24
N TYR A 392 -10.17 -11.86 2.54
CA TYR A 392 -9.63 -12.76 3.56
C TYR A 392 -10.34 -14.12 3.56
N LEU A 393 -11.67 -14.13 3.57
CA LEU A 393 -12.47 -15.35 3.48
C LEU A 393 -12.17 -16.13 2.19
N TRP A 394 -12.06 -15.44 1.06
CA TRP A 394 -11.68 -16.05 -0.21
C TRP A 394 -10.29 -16.69 -0.14
N LYS A 395 -9.29 -16.04 0.47
CA LYS A 395 -7.95 -16.61 0.66
C LYS A 395 -7.97 -17.90 1.49
N LEU A 396 -8.86 -18.02 2.48
CA LEU A 396 -9.04 -19.24 3.26
C LEU A 396 -9.70 -20.36 2.44
N ILE A 397 -10.67 -20.01 1.59
CA ILE A 397 -11.50 -20.98 0.85
C ILE A 397 -10.82 -21.43 -0.46
N ALA A 398 -10.12 -20.54 -1.15
CA ALA A 398 -9.57 -20.76 -2.48
C ALA A 398 -8.66 -22.00 -2.59
N PRO A 399 -7.75 -22.30 -1.63
CA PRO A 399 -6.95 -23.52 -1.67
C PRO A 399 -7.79 -24.80 -1.64
N ILE A 400 -8.91 -24.80 -0.91
CA ILE A 400 -9.79 -25.97 -0.77
C ILE A 400 -10.61 -26.17 -2.05
N VAL A 401 -11.12 -25.09 -2.63
CA VAL A 401 -11.92 -25.13 -3.86
C VAL A 401 -11.05 -25.52 -5.07
N ARG A 402 -9.77 -25.13 -5.09
CA ARG A 402 -8.84 -25.37 -6.20
C ARG A 402 -8.12 -26.73 -6.13
N GLN A 403 -8.25 -27.52 -5.07
CA GLN A 403 -7.67 -28.86 -5.05
C GLN A 403 -8.47 -29.82 -5.96
N PRO A 404 -7.85 -30.43 -7.00
CA PRO A 404 -8.49 -31.50 -7.74
C PRO A 404 -8.70 -32.68 -6.80
N ARG A 405 -9.94 -33.20 -6.72
CA ARG A 405 -10.24 -34.42 -5.98
C ARG A 405 -9.44 -35.57 -6.58
N ILE A 406 -8.28 -35.92 -6.01
CA ILE A 406 -7.64 -37.18 -6.30
C ILE A 406 -8.47 -38.23 -5.56
N HIS A 407 -9.29 -38.98 -6.29
CA HIS A 407 -9.97 -40.14 -5.74
C HIS A 407 -8.92 -41.13 -5.21
N GLU A 408 -9.03 -41.45 -3.91
CA GLU A 408 -8.27 -42.50 -3.25
C GLU A 408 -8.45 -43.82 -4.02
N GLN A 409 -7.38 -44.34 -4.63
CA GLN A 409 -7.33 -45.75 -5.01
C GLN A 409 -6.99 -46.60 -3.77
N PRO A 410 -7.66 -47.74 -3.54
CA PRO A 410 -7.35 -48.60 -2.41
C PRO A 410 -5.96 -49.24 -2.57
N GLN A 411 -5.16 -49.25 -1.50
CA GLN A 411 -3.90 -49.99 -1.44
C GLN A 411 -4.14 -51.51 -1.65
N PRO A 412 -3.31 -52.21 -2.44
CA PRO A 412 -3.36 -53.66 -2.49
C PRO A 412 -2.75 -54.26 -1.22
N THR A 413 -3.50 -55.16 -0.59
CA THR A 413 -3.09 -55.98 0.55
C THR A 413 -1.86 -56.84 0.20
N THR A 414 -0.72 -56.58 0.84
CA THR A 414 0.41 -57.51 0.84
C THR A 414 0.09 -58.68 1.75
N GLY A 415 -0.22 -59.82 1.14
CA GLY A 415 -0.41 -61.10 1.81
C GLY A 415 0.88 -61.65 2.43
N GLU A 416 0.67 -62.40 3.50
CA GLU A 416 1.65 -63.26 4.17
C GLU A 416 2.41 -64.15 3.17
N VAL A 417 3.73 -64.22 3.31
CA VAL A 417 4.47 -65.43 2.96
C VAL A 417 5.44 -65.76 4.09
N SER A 418 5.01 -66.75 4.87
CA SER A 418 5.83 -67.57 5.73
C SER A 418 6.90 -68.32 4.91
N ARG A 419 8.16 -68.23 5.33
CA ARG A 419 9.07 -69.37 5.50
C ARG A 419 10.33 -69.00 6.26
#